data_AF-A0A8J6Z864-F1
#
_entry.id   AF-A0A8J6Z864-F1
#
_cell.length_a   1.000
_cell.length_b   1.000
_cell.length_c   1.000
_cell.angle_alpha   90.00
_cell.angle_beta   90.00
_cell.angle_gamma   90.00
#
_symmetry.space_group_name_H-M   'P 1'
#
loop_
_entity.id
_entity.type
_entity.pdbx_description
1 polymer ?
#
loop_
_entity_poly.entity_id
_entity_poly.type
_entity_poly.pdbx_seq_one_letter_code
_entity_poly.pdbx_strand_id
1 'polypeptide(L)'
;MAGNKNLNAAARARKDEFYTQLSDIENELSHYREHFRGKVVLCNCDDPFESQFFYYFAMNFNFLGLSKLIVTSYTGSPIQGNLFDPAEGKTPYRVEINRIDRDPLDWSAVTEMMNELKDALGKNSSATVRSNTLAILSGDGDFRSAECVKLLRQADIVVTNPPFSLFREYVKQLIDHGKKFLIIGNVNCITYKEIFPLIMNNQLWLGVSIHSGDRKFHVPDDYPLNAATCGVDSDGRKFIRVKGVRWFTNLEHAKRNHPIDLVRSYKDNPENFPRYDNYDAIEVSKTLDIPEDYFGVMGVPITFLDKYCPAQFEIIGIANSARWIGYECYTIINGKRIYNRILIRRREHGN
;
A
#
# COMPACT_ATOMS: atom_id res chain seq x y z
N MET A 1 17.50 14.26 22.13
CA MET A 1 16.40 13.30 22.34
C MET A 1 15.07 14.04 22.32
N ALA A 2 14.41 14.09 21.16
CA ALA A 2 13.06 14.64 21.02
C ALA A 2 12.10 13.46 20.89
N GLY A 3 11.20 13.32 21.86
CA GLY A 3 10.42 12.12 22.11
C GLY A 3 9.41 11.79 21.02
N ASN A 4 9.29 10.48 20.79
CA ASN A 4 8.33 9.72 19.98
C ASN A 4 6.84 9.92 20.35
N LYS A 5 6.44 11.11 20.84
CA LYS A 5 5.09 11.35 21.38
C LYS A 5 4.01 11.36 20.29
N ASN A 6 4.34 11.76 19.05
CA ASN A 6 3.35 11.85 17.97
C ASN A 6 2.96 10.49 17.35
N LEU A 7 3.82 9.47 17.45
CA LEU A 7 3.51 8.12 16.94
C LEU A 7 2.65 7.32 17.92
N ASN A 8 2.80 7.55 19.23
CA ASN A 8 2.03 6.84 20.25
C ASN A 8 0.57 7.33 20.37
N ALA A 9 0.25 8.54 19.88
CA ALA A 9 -1.13 9.02 19.80
C ALA A 9 -1.92 8.34 18.67
N ALA A 10 -1.25 8.03 17.54
CA ALA A 10 -1.83 7.28 16.42
C ALA A 10 -2.12 5.81 16.77
N ALA A 11 -1.45 5.25 17.78
CA ALA A 11 -1.68 3.88 18.26
C ALA A 11 -3.03 3.68 19.00
N ARG A 12 -3.74 4.76 19.37
CA ARG A 12 -4.97 4.71 20.19
C ARG A 12 -6.28 4.83 19.42
N ALA A 13 -6.25 4.97 18.10
CA ALA A 13 -7.48 5.04 17.30
C ALA A 13 -7.43 4.00 16.18
N ARG A 14 -8.30 2.98 16.26
CA ARG A 14 -8.60 2.01 15.19
C ARG A 14 -9.31 2.73 14.04
N LYS A 15 -8.57 3.50 13.25
CA LYS A 15 -9.12 4.59 12.44
C LYS A 15 -8.22 4.84 11.21
N ASP A 16 -7.78 3.76 10.55
CA ASP A 16 -6.75 3.79 9.52
C ASP A 16 -7.31 3.73 8.08
N GLU A 17 -8.54 3.23 7.86
CA GLU A 17 -9.14 3.16 6.52
C GLU A 17 -10.13 4.30 6.29
N PHE A 18 -9.58 5.46 5.99
CA PHE A 18 -10.37 6.65 5.71
C PHE A 18 -10.27 7.08 4.26
N TYR A 19 -10.87 6.25 3.40
CA TYR A 19 -11.18 6.42 1.98
C TYR A 19 -10.04 6.90 1.08
N THR A 20 -9.25 5.92 0.61
CA THR A 20 -8.54 6.04 -0.67
C THR A 20 -9.52 6.51 -1.75
N GLN A 21 -9.20 7.58 -2.46
CA GLN A 21 -10.07 8.09 -3.50
C GLN A 21 -10.14 7.10 -4.67
N LEU A 22 -11.31 6.96 -5.30
CA LEU A 22 -11.47 6.12 -6.48
C LEU A 22 -10.45 6.48 -7.57
N SER A 23 -10.21 7.77 -7.79
CA SER A 23 -9.21 8.25 -8.76
C SER A 23 -7.79 7.77 -8.43
N ASP A 24 -7.41 7.71 -7.16
CA ASP A 24 -6.10 7.18 -6.74
C ASP A 24 -6.00 5.66 -6.99
N ILE A 25 -7.11 4.94 -6.82
CA ILE A 25 -7.23 3.50 -7.14
C ILE A 25 -7.16 3.27 -8.65
N GLU A 26 -7.95 4.00 -9.44
CA GLU A 26 -8.00 3.89 -10.90
C GLU A 26 -6.65 4.20 -11.55
N ASN A 27 -6.01 5.29 -11.11
CA ASN A 27 -4.70 5.69 -11.58
C ASN A 27 -3.67 4.57 -11.39
N GLU A 28 -3.61 3.97 -10.19
CA GLU A 28 -2.67 2.88 -9.92
C GLU A 28 -3.05 1.59 -10.66
N LEU A 29 -4.28 1.12 -10.51
CA LEU A 29 -4.71 -0.19 -11.03
C LEU A 29 -4.71 -0.27 -12.55
N SER A 30 -4.78 0.87 -13.25
CA SER A 30 -4.63 0.94 -14.71
C SER A 30 -3.34 0.27 -15.22
N HIS A 31 -2.29 0.23 -14.39
CA HIS A 31 -0.99 -0.35 -14.74
C HIS A 31 -0.90 -1.87 -14.55
N TYR A 32 -1.90 -2.51 -13.94
CA TYR A 32 -1.85 -3.92 -13.57
C TYR A 32 -2.99 -4.75 -14.15
N ARG A 33 -3.78 -4.20 -15.10
CA ARG A 33 -4.99 -4.83 -15.65
C ARG A 33 -4.81 -6.31 -16.03
N GLU A 34 -3.74 -6.63 -16.75
CA GLU A 34 -3.48 -8.00 -17.21
C GLU A 34 -3.18 -8.99 -16.07
N HIS A 35 -2.75 -8.50 -14.90
CA HIS A 35 -2.55 -9.37 -13.74
C HIS A 35 -3.86 -9.91 -13.16
N PHE A 36 -5.01 -9.26 -13.41
CA PHE A 36 -6.29 -9.61 -12.80
C PHE A 36 -7.09 -10.67 -13.56
N ARG A 37 -6.75 -10.93 -14.82
CA ARG A 37 -7.52 -11.85 -15.68
C ARG A 37 -7.54 -13.27 -15.08
N GLY A 38 -8.75 -13.78 -14.86
CA GLY A 38 -9.02 -15.09 -14.28
C GLY A 38 -8.64 -15.21 -12.79
N LYS A 39 -8.31 -14.10 -12.12
CA LYS A 39 -7.83 -14.12 -10.73
C LYS A 39 -8.93 -13.89 -9.71
N VAL A 40 -8.69 -14.43 -8.52
CA VAL A 40 -9.45 -14.13 -7.32
C VAL A 40 -8.80 -12.94 -6.62
N VAL A 41 -9.55 -11.85 -6.46
CA VAL A 41 -9.10 -10.66 -5.74
C VAL A 41 -9.71 -10.62 -4.36
N LEU A 42 -8.91 -10.32 -3.34
CA LEU A 42 -9.37 -10.04 -1.98
C LEU A 42 -9.13 -8.57 -1.63
N CYS A 43 -10.20 -7.91 -1.17
CA CYS A 43 -10.16 -6.59 -0.57
C CYS A 43 -10.62 -6.71 0.90
N ASN A 44 -9.68 -6.68 1.85
CA ASN A 44 -10.06 -6.39 3.23
C ASN A 44 -10.41 -4.90 3.33
N CYS A 45 -11.54 -4.55 3.91
CA CYS A 45 -11.93 -3.16 4.10
C CYS A 45 -12.75 -2.96 5.38
N ASP A 46 -13.01 -1.71 5.74
CA ASP A 46 -13.81 -1.30 6.87
C ASP A 46 -15.30 -1.58 6.63
N ASP A 47 -15.80 -1.26 5.43
CA ASP A 47 -17.15 -1.62 4.96
C ASP A 47 -17.17 -1.84 3.42
N PRO A 48 -17.51 -3.05 2.94
CA PRO A 48 -17.75 -3.32 1.53
C PRO A 48 -18.68 -2.33 0.82
N PHE A 49 -19.74 -1.82 1.46
CA PHE A 49 -20.70 -0.91 0.80
C PHE A 49 -20.15 0.47 0.50
N GLU A 50 -19.10 0.87 1.22
CA GLU A 50 -18.52 2.20 1.10
C GLU A 50 -17.08 2.17 0.59
N SER A 51 -16.51 0.98 0.44
CA SER A 51 -15.15 0.79 -0.03
C SER A 51 -15.01 1.15 -1.51
N GLN A 52 -14.14 2.11 -1.81
CA GLN A 52 -13.77 2.45 -3.19
C GLN A 52 -13.04 1.30 -3.90
N PHE A 53 -12.41 0.39 -3.15
CA PHE A 53 -11.86 -0.84 -3.71
C PHE A 53 -12.97 -1.79 -4.17
N PHE A 54 -14.00 -2.01 -3.33
CA PHE A 54 -15.16 -2.80 -3.73
C PHE A 54 -15.84 -2.18 -4.95
N TYR A 55 -16.10 -0.86 -4.91
CA TYR A 55 -16.68 -0.13 -6.03
C TYR A 55 -15.90 -0.37 -7.33
N TYR A 56 -14.59 -0.13 -7.31
CA TYR A 56 -13.74 -0.31 -8.48
C TYR A 56 -13.80 -1.74 -9.03
N PHE A 57 -13.57 -2.76 -8.19
CA PHE A 57 -13.52 -4.14 -8.67
C PHE A 57 -14.88 -4.70 -9.06
N ALA A 58 -15.96 -4.30 -8.39
CA ALA A 58 -17.31 -4.70 -8.78
C ALA A 58 -17.72 -4.06 -10.12
N MET A 59 -17.49 -2.75 -10.29
CA MET A 59 -17.77 -2.04 -11.54
C MET A 59 -16.97 -2.56 -12.73
N ASN A 60 -15.74 -3.01 -12.47
CA ASN A 60 -14.82 -3.50 -13.48
C ASN A 60 -14.71 -5.04 -13.50
N PHE A 61 -15.59 -5.79 -12.83
CA PHE A 61 -15.45 -7.24 -12.65
C PHE A 61 -15.29 -7.97 -13.98
N ASN A 62 -16.24 -7.73 -14.89
CA ASN A 62 -16.25 -8.32 -16.23
C ASN A 62 -15.12 -7.76 -17.12
N PHE A 63 -14.83 -6.46 -17.01
CA PHE A 63 -13.77 -5.80 -17.78
C PHE A 63 -12.36 -6.32 -17.43
N LEU A 64 -12.08 -6.51 -16.14
CA LEU A 64 -10.84 -7.11 -15.64
C LEU A 64 -10.80 -8.63 -15.84
N GLY A 65 -11.96 -9.24 -16.12
CA GLY A 65 -12.10 -10.69 -16.27
C GLY A 65 -11.81 -11.44 -14.97
N LEU A 66 -12.23 -10.92 -13.83
CA LEU A 66 -12.05 -11.58 -12.53
C LEU A 66 -12.78 -12.92 -12.48
N SER A 67 -12.20 -13.90 -11.80
CA SER A 67 -12.91 -15.16 -11.51
C SER A 67 -13.75 -15.07 -10.23
N LYS A 68 -13.28 -14.29 -9.25
CA LYS A 68 -14.01 -14.00 -8.00
C LYS A 68 -13.47 -12.72 -7.36
N LEU A 69 -14.35 -11.95 -6.73
CA LEU A 69 -14.01 -10.85 -5.83
C LEU A 69 -14.48 -11.21 -4.43
N ILE A 70 -13.57 -11.21 -3.46
CA ILE A 70 -13.85 -11.43 -2.04
C ILE A 70 -13.64 -10.10 -1.32
N VAL A 71 -14.62 -9.66 -0.54
CA VAL A 71 -14.51 -8.45 0.27
C VAL A 71 -14.94 -8.76 1.70
N THR A 72 -14.18 -8.31 2.69
CA THR A 72 -14.47 -8.52 4.11
C THR A 72 -14.60 -7.18 4.84
N SER A 73 -15.45 -7.11 5.86
CA SER A 73 -15.54 -5.99 6.82
C SER A 73 -14.94 -6.32 8.19
N TYR A 74 -14.69 -5.28 8.99
CA TYR A 74 -14.17 -5.37 10.37
C TYR A 74 -15.18 -4.83 11.41
N THR A 75 -15.18 -5.41 12.62
CA THR A 75 -16.00 -4.92 13.75
C THR A 75 -15.58 -3.55 14.25
N GLY A 76 -16.55 -2.65 14.45
CA GLY A 76 -16.27 -1.32 14.99
C GLY A 76 -15.70 -0.33 13.97
N SER A 77 -15.83 -0.63 12.66
CA SER A 77 -15.69 0.40 11.62
C SER A 77 -16.67 1.56 11.90
N PRO A 78 -16.17 2.81 11.94
CA PRO A 78 -17.04 3.96 12.18
C PRO A 78 -18.06 4.16 11.05
N ILE A 79 -17.81 3.62 9.85
CA ILE A 79 -18.71 3.75 8.70
C ILE A 79 -19.32 2.42 8.23
N GLN A 80 -19.51 1.49 9.16
CA GLN A 80 -20.41 0.40 8.87
C GLN A 80 -21.82 0.96 8.66
N GLY A 81 -22.35 0.85 7.44
CA GLY A 81 -23.71 1.26 7.09
C GLY A 81 -24.73 0.58 7.99
N ASN A 82 -25.93 1.17 8.08
CA ASN A 82 -27.05 0.74 8.96
C ASN A 82 -27.67 -0.62 8.60
N LEU A 83 -26.88 -1.56 8.09
CA LEU A 83 -27.30 -2.90 7.67
C LEU A 83 -27.68 -3.80 8.83
N PHE A 84 -27.15 -3.51 10.00
CA PHE A 84 -27.44 -4.21 11.25
C PHE A 84 -27.93 -3.17 12.27
N ASP A 85 -29.01 -3.49 12.97
CA ASP A 85 -29.67 -2.62 13.94
C ASP A 85 -28.65 -2.09 14.96
N PRO A 86 -28.55 -0.77 15.22
CA PRO A 86 -27.51 -0.18 16.08
C PRO A 86 -27.46 -0.71 17.53
N ALA A 87 -28.48 -1.47 17.95
CA ALA A 87 -28.61 -2.03 19.29
C ALA A 87 -27.77 -3.30 19.54
N GLU A 88 -27.32 -4.00 18.49
CA GLU A 88 -26.42 -5.15 18.60
C GLU A 88 -25.10 -4.81 17.89
N GLY A 89 -23.97 -5.10 18.52
CA GLY A 89 -22.65 -4.73 18.01
C GLY A 89 -22.50 -5.03 16.50
N LYS A 90 -22.17 -3.98 15.76
CA LYS A 90 -21.68 -3.94 14.37
C LYS A 90 -21.00 -5.25 13.94
N THR A 91 -21.77 -6.14 13.30
CA THR A 91 -21.35 -7.52 13.00
C THR A 91 -20.57 -7.56 11.69
N PRO A 92 -19.35 -8.14 11.66
CA PRO A 92 -18.53 -8.18 10.45
C PRO A 92 -19.11 -9.20 9.48
N TYR A 93 -18.84 -9.01 8.19
CA TYR A 93 -19.41 -9.82 7.13
C TYR A 93 -18.47 -9.87 5.92
N ARG A 94 -18.76 -10.78 5.00
CA ARG A 94 -18.04 -10.95 3.75
C ARG A 94 -18.99 -11.00 2.57
N VAL A 95 -18.50 -10.50 1.44
CA VAL A 95 -19.16 -10.56 0.14
C VAL A 95 -18.25 -11.33 -0.81
N GLU A 96 -18.79 -12.34 -1.50
CA GLU A 96 -18.12 -13.05 -2.58
C GLU A 96 -18.92 -12.84 -3.87
N ILE A 97 -18.34 -12.12 -4.83
CA ILE A 97 -18.89 -11.96 -6.18
C ILE A 97 -18.19 -12.95 -7.10
N ASN A 98 -18.96 -13.84 -7.70
CA ASN A 98 -18.51 -14.78 -8.73
C ASN A 98 -19.01 -14.39 -10.13
N ARG A 99 -20.04 -13.54 -10.22
CA ARG A 99 -20.64 -13.15 -11.49
C ARG A 99 -21.37 -11.82 -11.40
N ILE A 100 -21.31 -11.03 -12.47
CA ILE A 100 -22.16 -9.85 -12.68
C ILE A 100 -22.82 -10.01 -14.06
N ASP A 101 -24.15 -10.06 -14.08
CA ASP A 101 -24.95 -10.44 -15.26
C ASP A 101 -25.04 -9.36 -16.34
N ARG A 102 -24.83 -8.10 -15.99
CA ARG A 102 -24.93 -6.96 -16.92
C ARG A 102 -23.53 -6.44 -17.29
N ASP A 103 -23.49 -5.69 -18.39
CA ASP A 103 -22.27 -5.07 -18.95
C ASP A 103 -21.49 -4.28 -17.87
N PRO A 104 -20.15 -4.22 -17.94
CA PRO A 104 -19.37 -3.37 -17.03
C PRO A 104 -19.84 -1.92 -17.17
N LEU A 105 -19.88 -1.19 -16.05
CA LEU A 105 -20.32 0.21 -15.87
C LEU A 105 -21.76 0.45 -15.38
N ASP A 106 -22.55 -0.58 -15.08
CA ASP A 106 -23.86 -0.39 -14.44
C ASP A 106 -23.79 -0.54 -12.90
N TRP A 107 -23.55 0.57 -12.19
CA TRP A 107 -23.60 0.58 -10.72
C TRP A 107 -24.99 0.20 -10.19
N SER A 108 -26.05 0.41 -10.97
CA SER A 108 -27.40 0.00 -10.57
C SER A 108 -27.52 -1.52 -10.49
N ALA A 109 -26.86 -2.26 -11.40
CA ALA A 109 -26.82 -3.72 -11.35
C ALA A 109 -26.07 -4.25 -10.12
N VAL A 110 -24.93 -3.62 -9.77
CA VAL A 110 -24.19 -3.96 -8.53
C VAL A 110 -25.05 -3.66 -7.30
N THR A 111 -25.73 -2.50 -7.30
CA THR A 111 -26.59 -2.09 -6.20
C THR A 111 -27.80 -3.02 -6.04
N GLU A 112 -28.48 -3.37 -7.13
CA GLU A 112 -29.60 -4.31 -7.17
C GLU A 112 -29.18 -5.69 -6.63
N MET A 113 -28.07 -6.23 -7.13
CA MET A 113 -27.49 -7.49 -6.64
C MET A 113 -27.19 -7.44 -5.14
N MET A 114 -26.59 -6.36 -4.66
CA MET A 114 -26.27 -6.24 -3.23
C MET A 114 -27.53 -6.11 -2.37
N ASN A 115 -28.58 -5.43 -2.86
CA ASN A 115 -29.86 -5.36 -2.16
C ASN A 115 -30.56 -6.72 -2.11
N GLU A 116 -30.57 -7.47 -3.22
CA GLU A 116 -31.09 -8.84 -3.22
C GLU A 116 -30.37 -9.75 -2.22
N LEU A 117 -29.03 -9.62 -2.12
CA LEU A 117 -28.24 -10.36 -1.13
C LEU A 117 -28.60 -9.98 0.31
N LYS A 118 -28.85 -8.70 0.59
CA LYS A 118 -29.28 -8.23 1.91
C LYS A 118 -30.66 -8.75 2.28
N ASP A 119 -31.61 -8.64 1.34
CA ASP A 119 -32.99 -9.09 1.54
C ASP A 119 -33.03 -10.60 1.78
N ALA A 120 -32.22 -11.37 1.03
CA ALA A 120 -32.08 -12.81 1.20
C ALA A 120 -31.36 -13.21 2.50
N LEU A 121 -30.46 -12.36 3.01
CA LEU A 121 -29.78 -12.58 4.29
C LEU A 121 -30.81 -12.58 5.44
N GLY A 122 -31.68 -11.57 5.52
CA GLY A 122 -32.76 -11.51 6.51
C GLY A 122 -32.26 -11.79 7.94
N LYS A 123 -32.75 -12.88 8.56
CA LYS A 123 -32.29 -13.39 9.88
C LYS A 123 -31.25 -14.52 9.80
N ASN A 124 -30.84 -14.90 8.59
CA ASN A 124 -29.85 -15.95 8.37
C ASN A 124 -28.43 -15.39 8.49
N SER A 125 -27.45 -16.26 8.75
CA SER A 125 -26.04 -15.88 8.80
C SER A 125 -25.34 -15.89 7.43
N SER A 126 -26.01 -16.38 6.38
CA SER A 126 -25.52 -16.32 5.00
C SER A 126 -26.66 -16.43 3.99
N ALA A 127 -26.51 -15.73 2.87
CA ALA A 127 -27.37 -15.83 1.71
C ALA A 127 -26.55 -15.90 0.42
N THR A 128 -27.06 -16.63 -0.57
CA THR A 128 -26.48 -16.70 -1.91
C THR A 128 -27.55 -16.39 -2.94
N VAL A 129 -27.27 -15.42 -3.81
CA VAL A 129 -28.15 -14.98 -4.89
C VAL A 129 -27.32 -14.92 -6.17
N ARG A 130 -27.80 -15.58 -7.24
CA ARG A 130 -27.14 -15.60 -8.56
C ARG A 130 -25.64 -15.96 -8.51
N SER A 131 -25.27 -16.90 -7.64
CA SER A 131 -23.89 -17.35 -7.37
C SER A 131 -23.00 -16.37 -6.60
N ASN A 132 -23.53 -15.23 -6.16
CA ASN A 132 -22.86 -14.30 -5.26
C ASN A 132 -23.31 -14.57 -3.83
N THR A 133 -22.42 -14.39 -2.85
CA THR A 133 -22.69 -14.74 -1.45
C THR A 133 -22.44 -13.56 -0.54
N LEU A 134 -23.37 -13.33 0.40
CA LEU A 134 -23.20 -12.47 1.55
C LEU A 134 -23.25 -13.36 2.81
N ALA A 135 -22.28 -13.22 3.71
CA ALA A 135 -22.24 -14.00 4.93
C ALA A 135 -21.69 -13.21 6.11
N ILE A 136 -22.32 -13.35 7.27
CA ILE A 136 -21.80 -12.87 8.55
C ILE A 136 -20.53 -13.65 8.89
N LEU A 137 -19.50 -12.92 9.32
CA LEU A 137 -18.26 -13.49 9.83
C LEU A 137 -18.46 -13.89 11.30
N SER A 138 -17.82 -14.99 11.70
CA SER A 138 -17.96 -15.55 13.05
C SER A 138 -17.06 -14.86 14.08
N GLY A 139 -15.97 -14.26 13.63
CA GLY A 139 -15.02 -13.49 14.42
C GLY A 139 -15.25 -11.98 14.27
N ASP A 140 -14.18 -11.21 14.44
CA ASP A 140 -14.19 -9.75 14.46
C ASP A 140 -13.82 -9.11 13.11
N GLY A 141 -13.56 -9.95 12.09
CA GLY A 141 -13.09 -9.53 10.76
C GLY A 141 -11.57 -9.31 10.67
N ASP A 142 -10.80 -9.55 11.74
CA ASP A 142 -9.35 -9.34 11.74
C ASP A 142 -8.71 -10.22 10.66
N PHE A 143 -7.80 -9.66 9.86
CA PHE A 143 -7.08 -10.40 8.81
C PHE A 143 -6.29 -11.60 9.35
N ARG A 144 -5.99 -11.61 10.66
CA ARG A 144 -5.29 -12.69 11.37
C ARG A 144 -6.22 -13.81 11.80
N SER A 145 -7.53 -13.58 11.83
CA SER A 145 -8.52 -14.59 12.21
C SER A 145 -8.46 -15.80 11.27
N ALA A 146 -8.75 -16.98 11.80
CA ALA A 146 -8.70 -18.22 11.02
C ALA A 146 -9.67 -18.19 9.81
N GLU A 147 -10.80 -17.50 9.94
CA GLU A 147 -11.76 -17.30 8.85
C GLU A 147 -11.23 -16.36 7.75
N CYS A 148 -10.63 -15.22 8.11
CA CYS A 148 -10.05 -14.30 7.13
C CYS A 148 -8.81 -14.91 6.46
N VAL A 149 -8.01 -15.70 7.17
CA VAL A 149 -6.90 -16.45 6.57
C VAL A 149 -7.40 -17.52 5.58
N LYS A 150 -8.56 -18.15 5.83
CA LYS A 150 -9.17 -19.06 4.83
C LYS A 150 -9.60 -18.31 3.57
N LEU A 151 -10.09 -17.07 3.69
CA LEU A 151 -10.40 -16.21 2.55
C LEU A 151 -9.14 -15.78 1.80
N LEU A 152 -8.11 -15.35 2.53
CA LEU A 152 -6.80 -15.02 1.97
C LEU A 152 -6.22 -16.18 1.14
N ARG A 153 -6.33 -17.41 1.64
CA ARG A 153 -5.84 -18.60 0.93
C ARG A 153 -6.51 -18.79 -0.43
N GLN A 154 -7.78 -18.43 -0.58
CA GLN A 154 -8.51 -18.49 -1.85
C GLN A 154 -8.11 -17.41 -2.84
N ALA A 155 -7.61 -16.26 -2.35
CA ALA A 155 -7.25 -15.13 -3.19
C ALA A 155 -5.91 -15.33 -3.90
N ASP A 156 -5.80 -14.86 -5.14
CA ASP A 156 -4.53 -14.76 -5.86
C ASP A 156 -3.85 -13.43 -5.56
N ILE A 157 -4.64 -12.35 -5.54
CA ILE A 157 -4.19 -10.98 -5.40
C ILE A 157 -4.95 -10.28 -4.27
N VAL A 158 -4.23 -9.57 -3.41
CA VAL A 158 -4.80 -8.73 -2.35
C VAL A 158 -4.66 -7.26 -2.72
N VAL A 159 -5.75 -6.51 -2.71
CA VAL A 159 -5.74 -5.06 -3.03
C VAL A 159 -6.53 -4.28 -1.99
N THR A 160 -5.86 -3.42 -1.21
CA THR A 160 -6.47 -2.77 -0.03
C THR A 160 -5.65 -1.58 0.49
N ASN A 161 -6.23 -0.84 1.43
CA ASN A 161 -5.53 0.04 2.36
C ASN A 161 -5.52 -0.58 3.77
N PRO A 162 -4.50 -1.38 4.14
CA PRO A 162 -4.44 -2.02 5.44
C PRO A 162 -4.18 -1.02 6.57
N PRO A 163 -4.48 -1.36 7.84
CA PRO A 163 -4.13 -0.53 8.99
C PRO A 163 -2.62 -0.25 9.04
N PHE A 164 -2.22 1.03 9.05
CA PHE A 164 -0.81 1.41 9.02
C PHE A 164 -0.06 0.92 10.25
N SER A 165 -0.75 0.83 11.38
CA SER A 165 -0.23 0.27 12.63
C SER A 165 0.16 -1.22 12.52
N LEU A 166 -0.52 -1.97 11.64
CA LEU A 166 -0.33 -3.41 11.44
C LEU A 166 0.38 -3.73 10.12
N PHE A 167 0.87 -2.73 9.37
CA PHE A 167 1.44 -2.88 8.03
C PHE A 167 2.55 -3.95 7.95
N ARG A 168 3.45 -4.01 8.95
CA ARG A 168 4.54 -5.01 9.01
C ARG A 168 4.01 -6.44 9.11
N GLU A 169 3.04 -6.64 9.99
CA GLU A 169 2.41 -7.95 10.21
C GLU A 169 1.57 -8.35 9.00
N TYR A 170 0.86 -7.39 8.40
CA TYR A 170 0.08 -7.58 7.19
C TYR A 170 0.95 -8.03 6.01
N VAL A 171 1.99 -7.28 5.67
CA VAL A 171 2.94 -7.65 4.60
C VAL A 171 3.57 -9.02 4.87
N LYS A 172 3.97 -9.29 6.11
CA LYS A 172 4.51 -10.61 6.48
C LYS A 172 3.51 -11.72 6.16
N GLN A 173 2.24 -11.58 6.54
CA GLN A 173 1.21 -12.57 6.25
C GLN A 173 1.03 -12.79 4.74
N LEU A 174 0.99 -11.71 3.95
CA LEU A 174 0.86 -11.80 2.49
C LEU A 174 2.05 -12.55 1.86
N ILE A 175 3.28 -12.27 2.30
CA ILE A 175 4.49 -12.96 1.84
C ILE A 175 4.49 -14.43 2.26
N ASP A 176 4.18 -14.73 3.53
CA ASP A 176 4.13 -16.10 4.05
C ASP A 176 3.08 -16.96 3.32
N HIS A 177 1.99 -16.34 2.83
CA HIS A 177 0.96 -17.00 2.03
C HIS A 177 1.20 -16.94 0.52
N GLY A 178 2.35 -16.42 0.07
CA GLY A 178 2.73 -16.35 -1.35
C GLY A 178 1.80 -15.49 -2.20
N LYS A 179 1.17 -14.48 -1.60
CA LYS A 179 0.16 -13.66 -2.27
C LYS A 179 0.80 -12.58 -3.13
N LYS A 180 0.19 -12.31 -4.27
CA LYS A 180 0.42 -11.07 -4.98
C LYS A 180 -0.41 -9.97 -4.33
N PHE A 181 0.09 -8.75 -4.32
CA PHE A 181 -0.64 -7.68 -3.67
C PHE A 181 -0.30 -6.30 -4.19
N LEU A 182 -1.23 -5.37 -3.99
CA LEU A 182 -1.08 -3.93 -4.19
C LEU A 182 -1.77 -3.24 -3.02
N ILE A 183 -0.98 -2.72 -2.07
CA ILE A 183 -1.49 -2.20 -0.81
C ILE A 183 -0.99 -0.79 -0.54
N ILE A 184 -1.76 -0.01 0.19
CA ILE A 184 -1.36 1.34 0.59
C ILE A 184 -0.59 1.28 1.91
N GLY A 185 0.46 2.09 2.00
CA GLY A 185 1.24 2.26 3.22
C GLY A 185 1.89 3.61 3.30
N ASN A 186 2.58 3.86 4.40
CA ASN A 186 3.42 5.05 4.56
C ASN A 186 4.87 4.76 4.12
N VAL A 187 5.51 5.71 3.44
CA VAL A 187 6.90 5.67 2.97
C VAL A 187 7.90 5.35 4.09
N ASN A 188 7.59 5.73 5.35
CA ASN A 188 8.42 5.41 6.50
C ASN A 188 8.58 3.89 6.71
N CYS A 189 7.61 3.09 6.24
CA CYS A 189 7.65 1.64 6.34
C CYS A 189 8.82 1.02 5.57
N ILE A 190 9.35 1.70 4.55
CA ILE A 190 10.50 1.24 3.75
C ILE A 190 11.69 0.87 4.66
N THR A 191 11.90 1.63 5.73
CA THR A 191 13.07 1.45 6.62
C THR A 191 12.87 0.36 7.69
N TYR A 192 11.68 -0.24 7.75
CA TYR A 192 11.37 -1.26 8.75
C TYR A 192 12.17 -2.52 8.51
N LYS A 193 12.53 -3.21 9.60
CA LYS A 193 13.40 -4.40 9.59
C LYS A 193 12.83 -5.54 8.73
N GLU A 194 11.52 -5.64 8.62
CA GLU A 194 10.83 -6.69 7.89
C GLU A 194 10.50 -6.28 6.45
N ILE A 195 10.56 -4.99 6.13
CA ILE A 195 10.17 -4.43 4.84
C ILE A 195 11.38 -4.15 3.95
N PHE A 196 12.40 -3.47 4.48
CA PHE A 196 13.59 -3.14 3.71
C PHE A 196 14.26 -4.36 3.04
N PRO A 197 14.42 -5.53 3.71
CA PRO A 197 15.04 -6.69 3.05
C PRO A 197 14.19 -7.23 1.90
N LEU A 198 12.85 -7.12 1.96
CA LEU A 198 12.00 -7.48 0.82
C LEU A 198 12.25 -6.56 -0.37
N ILE A 199 12.47 -5.26 -0.13
CA ILE A 199 12.80 -4.29 -1.19
C ILE A 199 14.18 -4.58 -1.78
N MET A 200 15.18 -4.74 -0.91
CA MET A 200 16.56 -5.03 -1.29
C MET A 200 16.66 -6.32 -2.13
N ASN A 201 15.89 -7.35 -1.77
CA ASN A 201 15.85 -8.63 -2.47
C ASN A 201 14.87 -8.66 -3.65
N ASN A 202 14.34 -7.51 -4.10
CA ASN A 202 13.39 -7.42 -5.22
C ASN A 202 12.12 -8.28 -5.04
N GLN A 203 11.62 -8.40 -3.81
CA GLN A 203 10.38 -9.10 -3.46
C GLN A 203 9.22 -8.14 -3.17
N LEU A 204 9.52 -6.84 -2.98
CA LEU A 204 8.57 -5.76 -2.72
C LEU A 204 9.08 -4.46 -3.36
N TRP A 205 8.21 -3.66 -3.94
CA TRP A 205 8.55 -2.35 -4.51
C TRP A 205 7.39 -1.36 -4.37
N LEU A 206 7.66 -0.10 -4.70
CA LEU A 206 6.65 0.95 -4.72
C LEU A 206 5.83 0.86 -6.01
N GLY A 207 4.56 1.24 -5.94
CA GLY A 207 3.67 1.30 -7.10
C GLY A 207 4.00 2.44 -8.07
N VAL A 208 3.18 2.55 -9.11
CA VAL A 208 3.41 3.43 -10.26
C VAL A 208 3.03 4.87 -10.00
N SER A 209 2.09 5.12 -9.08
CA SER A 209 1.53 6.43 -8.75
C SER A 209 1.81 6.86 -7.30
N ILE A 210 1.36 8.08 -6.95
CA ILE A 210 1.54 8.73 -5.63
C ILE A 210 3.02 8.89 -5.26
N HIS A 211 3.77 9.82 -5.89
CA HIS A 211 5.20 10.06 -5.58
C HIS A 211 5.47 11.30 -4.72
N SER A 212 4.45 12.06 -4.35
CA SER A 212 4.61 13.26 -3.55
C SER A 212 3.28 13.70 -2.96
N GLY A 213 3.34 14.74 -2.14
CA GLY A 213 2.17 15.37 -1.56
C GLY A 213 1.67 14.69 -0.29
N ASP A 214 0.65 15.33 0.28
CA ASP A 214 -0.21 14.72 1.26
C ASP A 214 -1.48 14.19 0.60
N ARG A 215 -2.12 13.23 1.25
CA ARG A 215 -3.37 12.63 0.79
C ARG A 215 -4.46 12.89 1.80
N LYS A 216 -5.61 13.31 1.31
CA LYS A 216 -6.81 13.53 2.14
C LYS A 216 -7.41 12.17 2.47
N PHE A 217 -7.67 11.95 3.74
CA PHE A 217 -8.39 10.81 4.27
C PHE A 217 -9.56 11.32 5.10
N HIS A 218 -10.79 10.88 4.82
CA HIS A 218 -11.98 11.38 5.52
C HIS A 218 -12.18 10.69 6.85
N VAL A 219 -12.19 11.43 7.96
CA VAL A 219 -12.34 10.87 9.32
C VAL A 219 -13.79 11.01 9.81
N PRO A 220 -14.23 10.22 10.81
CA PRO A 220 -15.60 10.28 11.30
C PRO A 220 -15.85 11.58 12.06
N ASP A 221 -17.12 11.93 12.25
CA ASP A 221 -17.51 13.21 12.85
C ASP A 221 -17.04 13.39 14.29
N ASP A 222 -16.82 12.30 15.02
CA ASP A 222 -16.28 12.29 16.38
C ASP A 222 -14.76 12.52 16.44
N TYR A 223 -14.07 12.57 15.30
CA TYR A 223 -12.61 12.67 15.27
C TYR A 223 -12.16 14.08 15.71
N PRO A 224 -11.24 14.17 16.69
CA PRO A 224 -10.73 15.45 17.15
C PRO A 224 -9.82 16.08 16.07
N LEU A 225 -10.25 17.21 15.52
CA LEU A 225 -9.53 18.00 14.53
C LEU A 225 -8.39 18.80 15.19
N ASN A 226 -7.43 18.09 15.78
CA ASN A 226 -6.36 18.69 16.58
C ASN A 226 -5.03 18.80 15.82
N ALA A 227 -4.99 18.37 14.56
CA ALA A 227 -3.78 18.34 13.73
C ALA A 227 -3.77 19.52 12.75
N ALA A 228 -2.59 20.09 12.46
CA ALA A 228 -2.41 21.20 11.50
C ALA A 228 -2.75 20.83 10.02
N THR A 229 -3.27 19.63 9.78
CA THR A 229 -3.46 19.01 8.46
C THR A 229 -4.89 18.47 8.30
N CYS A 230 -5.87 19.03 9.01
CA CYS A 230 -7.27 18.60 8.93
C CYS A 230 -8.20 19.70 8.39
N GLY A 231 -9.36 19.32 7.89
CA GLY A 231 -10.38 20.24 7.39
C GLY A 231 -11.74 19.57 7.22
N VAL A 232 -12.70 20.31 6.66
CA VAL A 232 -14.03 19.83 6.29
C VAL A 232 -14.22 20.11 4.80
N ASP A 233 -14.75 19.15 4.05
CA ASP A 233 -15.05 19.33 2.62
C ASP A 233 -16.40 20.05 2.38
N SER A 234 -16.77 20.21 1.10
CA SER A 234 -18.03 20.86 0.70
C SER A 234 -19.28 20.11 1.15
N ASP A 235 -19.15 18.80 1.42
CA ASP A 235 -20.24 17.91 1.80
C ASP A 235 -20.33 17.75 3.34
N GLY A 236 -19.55 18.53 4.09
CA GLY A 236 -19.54 18.52 5.55
C GLY A 236 -18.70 17.42 6.19
N ARG A 237 -17.96 16.62 5.40
CA ARG A 237 -17.16 15.50 5.91
C ARG A 237 -15.80 15.98 6.40
N LYS A 238 -15.41 15.53 7.58
CA LYS A 238 -14.07 15.82 8.15
C LYS A 238 -12.99 15.04 7.40
N PHE A 239 -11.81 15.62 7.23
CA PHE A 239 -10.65 14.94 6.66
C PHE A 239 -9.34 15.30 7.37
N ILE A 240 -8.35 14.39 7.30
CA ILE A 240 -6.94 14.60 7.66
C ILE A 240 -6.06 14.45 6.42
N ARG A 241 -4.88 15.06 6.42
CA ARG A 241 -3.89 14.95 5.35
C ARG A 241 -2.66 14.19 5.84
N VAL A 242 -2.43 13.00 5.29
CA VAL A 242 -1.27 12.15 5.63
C VAL A 242 -0.20 12.31 4.57
N LYS A 243 1.02 12.67 4.99
CA LYS A 243 2.18 12.80 4.11
C LYS A 243 2.86 11.45 3.90
N GLY A 244 3.39 11.26 2.70
CA GLY A 244 4.24 10.11 2.38
C GLY A 244 3.46 8.82 2.16
N VAL A 245 2.20 8.89 1.75
CA VAL A 245 1.44 7.71 1.31
C VAL A 245 2.05 7.16 0.02
N ARG A 246 2.13 5.84 -0.09
CA ARG A 246 2.66 5.09 -1.24
C ARG A 246 1.89 3.80 -1.45
N TRP A 247 1.80 3.38 -2.70
CA TRP A 247 1.48 1.99 -3.04
C TRP A 247 2.72 1.11 -2.83
N PHE A 248 2.50 -0.09 -2.30
CA PHE A 248 3.48 -1.15 -2.13
C PHE A 248 2.95 -2.40 -2.83
N THR A 249 3.80 -3.03 -3.65
CA THR A 249 3.38 -4.17 -4.45
C THR A 249 4.53 -5.14 -4.74
N ASN A 250 4.17 -6.35 -5.12
CA ASN A 250 5.05 -7.36 -5.71
C ASN A 250 4.53 -7.83 -7.09
N LEU A 251 3.65 -7.03 -7.71
CA LEU A 251 3.19 -7.16 -9.09
C LEU A 251 4.10 -6.33 -10.00
N GLU A 252 4.55 -6.94 -11.09
CA GLU A 252 5.44 -6.27 -12.03
C GLU A 252 4.70 -5.12 -12.73
N HIS A 253 5.42 -4.05 -13.05
CA HIS A 253 4.89 -2.94 -13.82
C HIS A 253 5.99 -2.30 -14.67
N ALA A 254 5.61 -1.72 -15.81
CA ALA A 254 6.55 -1.20 -16.80
C ALA A 254 7.57 -0.20 -16.21
N LYS A 255 7.11 0.71 -15.33
CA LYS A 255 7.96 1.73 -14.71
C LYS A 255 9.15 1.15 -13.93
N ARG A 256 9.01 -0.02 -13.30
CA ARG A 256 10.10 -0.68 -12.56
C ARG A 256 11.22 -1.12 -13.48
N ASN A 257 10.91 -1.38 -14.74
CA ASN A 257 11.87 -1.84 -15.75
C ASN A 257 12.35 -0.71 -16.65
N HIS A 258 12.17 0.55 -16.23
CA HIS A 258 12.62 1.72 -16.96
C HIS A 258 13.86 2.31 -16.29
N PRO A 259 15.07 2.12 -16.87
CA PRO A 259 16.28 2.79 -16.40
C PRO A 259 16.08 4.32 -16.40
N ILE A 260 16.68 5.00 -15.44
CA ILE A 260 16.76 6.47 -15.45
C ILE A 260 17.91 6.93 -16.32
N ASP A 261 17.70 8.02 -17.06
CA ASP A 261 18.78 8.69 -17.78
C ASP A 261 19.75 9.33 -16.80
N LEU A 262 21.03 8.96 -16.90
CA LEU A 262 22.12 9.50 -16.11
C LEU A 262 22.86 10.52 -16.99
N VAL A 263 22.93 11.77 -16.53
CA VAL A 263 23.49 12.88 -17.33
C VAL A 263 24.59 13.65 -16.57
N ARG A 264 24.96 13.19 -15.38
CA ARG A 264 26.04 13.78 -14.59
C ARG A 264 27.32 12.97 -14.77
N SER A 265 28.44 13.65 -14.64
CA SER A 265 29.78 13.07 -14.69
C SER A 265 30.50 13.33 -13.37
N TYR A 266 30.92 12.25 -12.71
CA TYR A 266 31.76 12.26 -11.52
C TYR A 266 33.18 12.71 -11.87
N LYS A 267 33.74 12.27 -13.00
CA LYS A 267 35.10 12.65 -13.41
C LYS A 267 35.23 14.15 -13.67
N ASP A 268 34.20 14.77 -14.24
CA ASP A 268 34.25 16.19 -14.58
C ASP A 268 34.00 17.11 -13.37
N ASN A 269 33.24 16.64 -12.37
CA ASN A 269 32.85 17.45 -11.20
C ASN A 269 32.86 16.64 -9.89
N PRO A 270 34.00 16.04 -9.49
CA PRO A 270 34.08 15.15 -8.32
C PRO A 270 33.72 15.86 -7.00
N GLU A 271 33.91 17.18 -6.91
CA GLU A 271 33.58 18.02 -5.76
C GLU A 271 32.09 18.07 -5.43
N ASN A 272 31.21 17.79 -6.40
CA ASN A 272 29.76 17.73 -6.20
C ASN A 272 29.31 16.44 -5.48
N PHE A 273 30.23 15.49 -5.29
CA PHE A 273 29.98 14.15 -4.76
C PHE A 273 30.83 13.88 -3.52
N PRO A 274 30.52 14.51 -2.37
CA PRO A 274 31.30 14.33 -1.16
C PRO A 274 31.28 12.87 -0.72
N ARG A 275 32.41 12.39 -0.20
CA ARG A 275 32.54 11.02 0.31
C ARG A 275 32.09 10.95 1.77
N TYR A 276 31.60 9.78 2.19
CA TYR A 276 31.36 9.54 3.61
C TYR A 276 32.66 9.28 4.37
N ASP A 277 32.73 9.77 5.60
CA ASP A 277 33.93 9.68 6.44
C ASP A 277 34.20 8.23 6.91
N ASN A 278 33.15 7.41 7.02
CA ASN A 278 33.19 6.09 7.65
C ASN A 278 32.80 4.94 6.71
N TYR A 279 32.57 5.20 5.42
CA TYR A 279 32.21 4.17 4.46
C TYR A 279 32.61 4.61 3.06
N ASP A 280 33.17 3.71 2.24
CA ASP A 280 33.60 4.04 0.88
C ASP A 280 32.40 4.15 -0.07
N ALA A 281 31.73 5.30 0.00
CA ALA A 281 30.65 5.69 -0.87
C ALA A 281 30.61 7.21 -1.03
N ILE A 282 30.05 7.66 -2.15
CA ILE A 282 29.73 9.06 -2.38
C ILE A 282 28.30 9.38 -1.96
N GLU A 283 28.06 10.60 -1.48
CA GLU A 283 26.74 11.16 -1.28
C GLU A 283 26.20 11.72 -2.59
N VAL A 284 25.00 11.29 -2.96
CA VAL A 284 24.26 11.83 -4.09
C VAL A 284 22.94 12.36 -3.54
N SER A 285 22.87 13.68 -3.30
CA SER A 285 21.73 14.28 -2.59
C SER A 285 20.41 14.29 -3.38
N LYS A 286 20.45 14.08 -4.71
CA LYS A 286 19.26 13.98 -5.56
C LYS A 286 19.43 12.85 -6.56
N THR A 287 18.37 12.09 -6.79
CA THR A 287 18.37 10.99 -7.79
C THR A 287 18.77 11.44 -9.20
N LEU A 288 18.45 12.68 -9.59
CA LEU A 288 18.83 13.23 -10.89
C LEU A 288 20.32 13.55 -11.02
N ASP A 289 21.04 13.60 -9.90
CA ASP A 289 22.46 13.89 -9.88
C ASP A 289 23.32 12.62 -9.86
N ILE A 290 22.71 11.42 -9.96
CA ILE A 290 23.46 10.15 -10.04
C ILE A 290 24.38 10.20 -11.28
N PRO A 291 25.69 10.07 -11.10
CA PRO A 291 26.64 10.14 -12.21
C PRO A 291 26.63 8.85 -13.05
N GLU A 292 26.80 9.00 -14.36
CA GLU A 292 26.82 7.87 -15.29
C GLU A 292 28.16 7.11 -15.25
N ASP A 293 29.26 7.78 -14.95
CA ASP A 293 30.61 7.25 -15.04
C ASP A 293 31.15 6.72 -13.68
N TYR A 294 30.29 6.59 -12.66
CA TYR A 294 30.65 6.08 -11.34
C TYR A 294 29.96 4.74 -11.05
N PHE A 295 30.78 3.72 -10.77
CA PHE A 295 30.32 2.34 -10.50
C PHE A 295 30.56 1.90 -9.05
N GLY A 296 31.08 2.79 -8.20
CA GLY A 296 31.21 2.56 -6.77
C GLY A 296 29.87 2.62 -6.03
N VAL A 297 29.92 2.53 -4.70
CA VAL A 297 28.70 2.65 -3.87
C VAL A 297 28.29 4.12 -3.75
N MET A 298 26.99 4.37 -3.87
CA MET A 298 26.40 5.70 -3.79
C MET A 298 25.30 5.70 -2.74
N GLY A 299 25.28 6.71 -1.86
CA GLY A 299 24.15 6.97 -1.00
C GLY A 299 23.17 7.93 -1.66
N VAL A 300 21.96 7.46 -1.90
CA VAL A 300 20.87 8.19 -2.55
C VAL A 300 19.68 8.41 -1.61
N PRO A 301 18.80 9.40 -1.85
CA PRO A 301 17.62 9.62 -1.03
C PRO A 301 16.67 8.43 -1.08
N ILE A 302 15.87 8.21 -0.04
CA ILE A 302 14.86 7.12 -0.01
C ILE A 302 13.88 7.19 -1.20
N THR A 303 13.57 8.41 -1.66
CA THR A 303 12.71 8.66 -2.84
C THR A 303 13.31 8.13 -4.15
N PHE A 304 14.58 7.73 -4.18
CA PHE A 304 15.15 6.98 -5.30
C PHE A 304 14.32 5.74 -5.66
N LEU A 305 13.68 5.09 -4.67
CA LEU A 305 12.84 3.91 -4.90
C LEU A 305 11.64 4.17 -5.81
N ASP A 306 11.17 5.43 -5.92
CA ASP A 306 10.12 5.80 -6.89
C ASP A 306 10.58 5.64 -8.37
N LYS A 307 11.90 5.52 -8.59
CA LYS A 307 12.57 5.41 -9.89
C LYS A 307 13.54 4.23 -9.99
N TYR A 308 13.53 3.33 -9.00
CA TYR A 308 14.49 2.23 -8.94
C TYR A 308 14.22 1.22 -10.06
N CYS A 309 15.25 0.97 -10.86
CA CYS A 309 15.28 -0.08 -11.87
C CYS A 309 16.30 -1.15 -11.46
N PRO A 310 15.87 -2.40 -11.17
CA PRO A 310 16.76 -3.46 -10.69
C PRO A 310 17.77 -3.93 -11.75
N ALA A 311 17.49 -3.69 -13.04
CA ALA A 311 18.42 -3.96 -14.13
C ALA A 311 19.55 -2.91 -14.20
N GLN A 312 19.31 -1.69 -13.73
CA GLN A 312 20.29 -0.59 -13.74
C GLN A 312 21.08 -0.50 -12.44
N PHE A 313 20.44 -0.78 -11.30
CA PHE A 313 21.05 -0.63 -9.98
C PHE A 313 20.83 -1.86 -9.11
N GLU A 314 21.79 -2.08 -8.22
CA GLU A 314 21.70 -3.00 -7.09
C GLU A 314 21.50 -2.18 -5.81
N ILE A 315 20.55 -2.58 -4.96
CA ILE A 315 20.43 -2.02 -3.60
C ILE A 315 21.35 -2.83 -2.68
N ILE A 316 22.33 -2.15 -2.10
CA ILE A 316 23.32 -2.74 -1.19
C ILE A 316 22.81 -2.71 0.26
N GLY A 317 22.07 -1.67 0.62
CA GLY A 317 21.60 -1.51 2.00
C GLY A 317 20.98 -0.14 2.26
N ILE A 318 20.77 0.17 3.54
CA ILE A 318 20.40 1.51 4.00
C ILE A 318 21.40 1.96 5.07
N ALA A 319 21.98 3.13 4.85
CA ALA A 319 22.92 3.78 5.76
C ALA A 319 22.17 4.31 6.98
N ASN A 320 22.18 3.52 8.05
CA ASN A 320 21.54 3.81 9.33
C ASN A 320 22.28 3.13 10.50
N SER A 321 22.88 1.97 10.24
CA SER A 321 23.66 1.14 11.19
C SER A 321 24.39 0.01 10.44
N ALA A 322 25.15 -0.82 11.15
CA ALA A 322 25.74 -2.05 10.61
C ALA A 322 24.76 -3.15 10.16
N ARG A 323 23.45 -2.93 10.37
CA ARG A 323 22.41 -3.97 10.23
C ARG A 323 22.35 -4.67 8.88
N TRP A 324 22.63 -3.96 7.77
CA TRP A 324 22.37 -4.46 6.42
C TRP A 324 23.62 -4.80 5.62
N ILE A 325 24.70 -4.08 5.91
CA ILE A 325 25.95 -4.14 5.15
C ILE A 325 27.10 -4.77 5.96
N GLY A 326 26.82 -5.23 7.19
CA GLY A 326 27.82 -5.81 8.09
C GLY A 326 28.84 -4.82 8.66
N TYR A 327 28.69 -3.52 8.35
CA TYR A 327 29.61 -2.46 8.75
C TYR A 327 28.86 -1.17 9.13
N GLU A 328 29.32 -0.46 10.15
CA GLU A 328 28.67 0.77 10.60
C GLU A 328 28.77 1.90 9.57
N CYS A 329 27.74 2.07 8.74
CA CYS A 329 27.56 3.26 7.91
C CYS A 329 26.52 4.18 8.54
N TYR A 330 27.01 5.19 9.27
CA TYR A 330 26.26 6.38 9.62
C TYR A 330 26.64 7.42 8.59
N THR A 331 25.73 7.87 7.73
CA THR A 331 25.98 8.89 6.69
C THR A 331 26.61 10.15 7.31
N ILE A 332 27.93 10.21 7.41
CA ILE A 332 28.71 11.29 8.04
C ILE A 332 29.59 11.90 6.97
N ILE A 333 29.52 13.21 6.84
CA ILE A 333 30.35 14.00 5.93
C ILE A 333 30.96 15.13 6.74
N ASN A 334 32.29 15.25 6.73
CA ASN A 334 33.02 16.29 7.45
C ASN A 334 32.64 16.34 8.94
N GLY A 335 32.54 15.17 9.59
CA GLY A 335 32.17 15.00 10.99
C GLY A 335 30.69 15.24 11.31
N LYS A 336 29.84 15.56 10.32
CA LYS A 336 28.40 15.82 10.52
C LYS A 336 27.56 14.68 9.97
N ARG A 337 26.68 14.13 10.83
CA ARG A 337 25.68 13.15 10.41
C ARG A 337 24.57 13.83 9.59
N ILE A 338 24.33 13.32 8.39
CA ILE A 338 23.22 13.72 7.53
C ILE A 338 22.06 12.71 7.62
N TYR A 339 20.97 12.96 6.89
CA TYR A 339 19.85 12.02 6.78
C TYR A 339 20.30 10.69 6.17
N ASN A 340 19.74 9.59 6.70
CA ASN A 340 19.98 8.24 6.19
C ASN A 340 19.71 8.13 4.68
N ARG A 341 20.51 7.30 4.01
CA ARG A 341 20.51 7.11 2.56
C ARG A 341 20.35 5.64 2.20
N ILE A 342 19.73 5.37 1.06
CA ILE A 342 19.78 4.03 0.45
C ILE A 342 21.14 3.93 -0.24
N LEU A 343 21.85 2.85 0.04
CA LEU A 343 23.12 2.55 -0.60
C LEU A 343 22.84 1.73 -1.85
N ILE A 344 23.26 2.24 -3.00
CA ILE A 344 23.09 1.59 -4.29
C ILE A 344 24.44 1.44 -5.00
N ARG A 345 24.50 0.50 -5.93
CA ARG A 345 25.60 0.36 -6.89
C ARG A 345 25.03 0.26 -8.30
N ARG A 346 25.65 0.92 -9.27
CA ARG A 346 25.27 0.74 -10.67
C ARG A 346 25.68 -0.66 -11.14
N ARG A 347 24.80 -1.37 -11.83
CA ARG A 347 25.18 -2.60 -12.52
C ARG A 347 25.98 -2.24 -13.76
N GLU A 348 27.12 -2.88 -13.94
CA GLU A 348 27.78 -2.86 -15.25
C GLU A 348 26.82 -3.50 -16.24
N HIS A 349 26.51 -2.82 -17.35
CA HIS A 349 25.82 -3.49 -18.44
C HIS A 349 26.75 -4.61 -18.89
N GLY A 350 26.30 -5.86 -18.75
CA GLY A 350 26.98 -6.99 -19.38
C GLY A 350 27.07 -6.69 -20.89
N ASN A 351 28.28 -6.72 -21.42
CA ASN A 351 28.51 -6.85 -22.85
C ASN A 351 27.82 -8.11 -23.40
#